data_AF-A0A4U6CDV4-F1
#
_entry.id   AF-A0A4U6CDV4-F1
#
_cell.length_a   1.000
_cell.length_b   1.000
_cell.length_c   1.000
_cell.angle_alpha   90.00
_cell.angle_beta   90.00
_cell.angle_gamma   90.00
#
_symmetry.space_group_name_H-M   'P 1'
#
loop_
_entity.id
_entity.type
_entity.pdbx_description
1 polymer ?
#
loop_
_entity_poly.entity_id
_entity_poly.type
_entity_poly.pdbx_seq_one_letter_code
_entity_poly.pdbx_strand_id
1 'polypeptide(L)'
;MPALRSSLAICALLSGIALSGCTTAELATDPTLALNADDPSLPDTIAVVPSPSSAGTVVASAEDAAVTPAAYAGATPDRPFSEALIANRQVAARSPELDALIARYASHYQVPETLVRRVVKRESTFNPAARNGPYWGLMQIRHDTARSMGFDGPANGLLDAETNLTYAVKYLRGAYLTAGGNHDQAVRLYARGYYYDAKRKGLLEETGLRGPRRAHLPAGSLAAQVPAPAPLPQAAPTPAAERFGAPVAAASLPGVSGEAAVGFAAAQEESR
;
A
#
# COMPACT_ATOMS: atom_id res chain seq x y z
N MET A 1 43.53 30.87 21.42
CA MET A 1 43.15 30.14 20.19
C MET A 1 41.90 30.81 19.64
N PRO A 2 41.82 31.10 18.32
CA PRO A 2 41.41 32.42 17.84
C PRO A 2 40.02 32.53 17.17
N ALA A 3 39.56 33.79 17.12
CA ALA A 3 38.78 34.50 16.11
C ALA A 3 37.28 34.17 15.89
N LEU A 4 36.33 35.09 16.16
CA LEU A 4 36.01 36.35 15.45
C LEU A 4 35.54 36.13 14.00
N ARG A 5 34.23 36.31 13.73
CA ARG A 5 33.69 37.52 13.06
C ARG A 5 32.21 37.41 12.67
N SER A 6 31.45 38.39 13.16
CA SER A 6 30.22 38.93 12.59
C SER A 6 30.38 39.34 11.12
N SER A 7 29.31 39.23 10.32
CA SER A 7 28.78 40.39 9.57
C SER A 7 27.52 40.05 8.77
N LEU A 8 26.47 40.85 9.05
CA LEU A 8 25.38 41.20 8.16
C LEU A 8 25.91 41.81 6.85
N ALA A 9 25.29 41.45 5.72
CA ALA A 9 25.14 42.28 4.52
C ALA A 9 23.93 41.69 3.75
N ILE A 10 22.73 42.26 3.79
CA ILE A 10 22.26 43.46 3.07
C ILE A 10 22.82 43.52 1.64
N CYS A 11 22.01 43.07 0.68
CA CYS A 11 22.01 43.56 -0.70
C CYS A 11 20.60 43.39 -1.28
N ALA A 12 19.73 44.34 -0.96
CA ALA A 12 18.69 44.77 -1.87
C ALA A 12 19.20 46.05 -2.52
N LEU A 13 19.09 46.17 -3.85
CA LEU A 13 18.40 47.28 -4.53
C LEU A 13 18.79 47.43 -6.01
N LEU A 14 17.72 47.63 -6.81
CA LEU A 14 17.60 48.49 -8.01
C LEU A 14 18.30 48.00 -9.30
N SER A 15 17.79 48.18 -10.53
CA SER A 15 16.52 48.65 -11.13
C SER A 15 16.72 48.69 -12.65
N GLY A 16 15.63 48.67 -13.43
CA GLY A 16 15.54 49.52 -14.64
C GLY A 16 15.39 48.87 -16.03
N ILE A 17 14.14 48.64 -16.42
CA ILE A 17 13.44 49.17 -17.62
C ILE A 17 14.16 49.14 -18.99
N ALA A 18 13.53 48.48 -19.98
CA ALA A 18 13.33 49.03 -21.33
C ALA A 18 12.06 48.46 -21.99
N LEU A 19 11.20 49.37 -22.47
CA LEU A 19 10.06 49.14 -23.35
C LEU A 19 10.48 49.11 -24.83
N SER A 20 9.58 48.55 -25.65
CA SER A 20 9.33 48.84 -27.08
C SER A 20 10.23 48.25 -28.17
N GLY A 21 9.56 47.57 -29.11
CA GLY A 21 10.12 47.20 -30.41
C GLY A 21 9.13 46.38 -31.26
N CYS A 22 8.13 47.05 -31.85
CA CYS A 22 7.44 46.52 -33.04
C CYS A 22 8.42 46.54 -34.22
N THR A 23 8.52 45.44 -34.97
CA THR A 23 8.88 45.49 -36.39
C THR A 23 8.11 44.41 -37.14
N THR A 24 7.23 44.87 -38.02
CA THR A 24 6.73 44.17 -39.20
C THR A 24 7.79 44.26 -40.29
N ALA A 25 8.14 43.14 -40.93
CA ALA A 25 8.48 43.07 -42.35
C ALA A 25 8.67 41.62 -42.76
N GLU A 26 7.89 41.20 -43.76
CA GLU A 26 8.25 40.13 -44.67
C GLU A 26 9.57 40.44 -45.38
N LEU A 27 10.38 39.40 -45.65
CA LEU A 27 10.75 39.10 -47.03
C LEU A 27 11.33 37.69 -47.14
N ALA A 28 10.90 37.04 -48.22
CA ALA A 28 11.34 35.75 -48.74
C ALA A 28 12.86 35.51 -48.72
N THR A 29 13.27 34.24 -48.62
CA THR A 29 14.12 33.52 -49.60
C THR A 29 14.55 32.18 -48.98
N ASP A 30 13.84 31.09 -49.29
CA ASP A 30 14.47 29.80 -49.61
C ASP A 30 15.06 29.92 -51.04
N PRO A 31 15.98 29.05 -51.52
CA PRO A 31 16.53 27.83 -50.93
C PRO A 31 18.07 27.73 -51.04
N THR A 32 18.73 26.81 -50.33
CA THR A 32 19.71 25.85 -50.92
C THR A 32 20.34 24.91 -49.89
N LEU A 33 19.96 23.63 -50.01
CA LEU A 33 20.86 22.47 -50.10
C LEU A 33 22.08 22.40 -49.17
N ALA A 34 21.96 21.63 -48.08
CA ALA A 34 23.03 20.71 -47.68
C ALA A 34 22.42 19.51 -46.93
N LEU A 35 22.27 18.44 -47.71
CA LEU A 35 21.95 17.07 -47.31
C LEU A 35 23.08 16.54 -46.41
N ASN A 36 22.78 15.97 -45.25
CA ASN A 36 23.55 14.91 -44.61
C ASN A 36 22.64 14.20 -43.61
N ALA A 37 21.86 13.25 -44.13
CA ALA A 37 21.20 12.22 -43.34
C ALA A 37 22.07 10.96 -43.47
N ASP A 38 22.77 10.60 -42.41
CA ASP A 38 23.32 9.26 -42.24
C ASP A 38 22.17 8.34 -41.81
N ASP A 39 21.83 7.40 -42.67
CA ASP A 39 20.78 6.39 -42.50
C ASP A 39 21.46 5.01 -42.29
N PRO A 40 21.24 4.31 -41.16
CA PRO A 40 21.77 2.95 -40.99
C PRO A 40 20.85 1.92 -41.66
N SER A 41 21.33 1.38 -42.77
CA SER A 41 20.72 0.27 -43.53
C SER A 41 20.55 -1.02 -42.71
N LEU A 42 19.33 -1.56 -42.69
CA LEU A 42 19.00 -2.93 -42.31
C LEU A 42 19.09 -3.86 -43.54
N PRO A 43 19.58 -5.10 -43.44
CA PRO A 43 19.49 -6.05 -44.54
C PRO A 43 18.12 -6.74 -44.61
N ASP A 44 17.45 -6.58 -45.76
CA ASP A 44 16.39 -7.44 -46.26
C ASP A 44 16.98 -8.74 -46.83
N THR A 45 16.42 -9.89 -46.46
CA THR A 45 16.00 -10.91 -47.42
C THR A 45 15.23 -12.03 -46.73
N ILE A 46 14.11 -12.38 -47.36
CA ILE A 46 13.08 -13.35 -46.98
C ILE A 46 13.21 -14.59 -47.87
N ALA A 47 13.00 -15.79 -47.31
CA ALA A 47 12.37 -16.96 -47.95
C ALA A 47 12.00 -17.97 -46.83
N VAL A 48 10.74 -18.36 -46.51
CA VAL A 48 9.71 -19.11 -47.27
C VAL A 48 10.30 -20.47 -47.72
N VAL A 49 9.89 -21.70 -47.35
CA VAL A 49 8.62 -22.34 -46.91
C VAL A 49 8.93 -23.80 -46.44
N PRO A 50 7.97 -24.60 -45.88
CA PRO A 50 8.22 -25.78 -45.04
C PRO A 50 8.23 -27.14 -45.78
N SER A 51 8.75 -28.21 -45.16
CA SER A 51 8.52 -29.59 -45.61
C SER A 51 8.73 -30.67 -44.53
N PRO A 52 8.14 -31.87 -44.69
CA PRO A 52 7.59 -32.68 -43.61
C PRO A 52 8.41 -33.94 -43.22
N SER A 53 8.05 -34.48 -42.05
CA SER A 53 8.15 -35.86 -41.54
C SER A 53 8.70 -36.96 -42.47
N SER A 54 9.68 -37.76 -41.99
CA SER A 54 9.45 -39.12 -41.45
C SER A 54 10.74 -39.94 -41.21
N ALA A 55 10.69 -40.73 -40.13
CA ALA A 55 11.26 -42.08 -39.94
C ALA A 55 12.78 -42.33 -39.98
N GLY A 56 13.29 -42.88 -38.86
CA GLY A 56 14.63 -43.47 -38.76
C GLY A 56 14.89 -44.08 -37.38
N THR A 57 14.37 -45.28 -37.16
CA THR A 57 14.64 -46.19 -36.03
C THR A 57 16.13 -46.51 -35.89
N VAL A 58 16.67 -46.45 -34.66
CA VAL A 58 17.73 -47.38 -34.20
C VAL A 58 17.59 -47.65 -32.70
N VAL A 59 17.07 -48.85 -32.44
CA VAL A 59 17.30 -49.81 -31.35
C VAL A 59 18.11 -49.39 -30.10
N ALA A 60 17.40 -49.56 -28.96
CA ALA A 60 17.81 -50.12 -27.68
C ALA A 60 19.31 -50.27 -27.32
N SER A 61 19.66 -49.76 -26.15
CA SER A 61 20.14 -50.65 -25.09
C SER A 61 19.73 -50.08 -23.72
N ALA A 62 19.06 -50.92 -22.95
CA ALA A 62 18.58 -50.66 -21.61
C ALA A 62 19.71 -50.71 -20.60
N GLU A 63 19.71 -49.79 -19.65
CA GLU A 63 20.15 -50.02 -18.27
C GLU A 63 19.06 -49.44 -17.36
N ASP A 64 18.63 -50.29 -16.45
CA ASP A 64 17.44 -50.24 -15.62
C ASP A 64 17.58 -49.22 -14.47
N ALA A 65 16.65 -48.27 -14.40
CA ALA A 65 16.33 -47.55 -13.17
C ALA A 65 14.87 -47.09 -13.25
N ALA A 66 14.01 -47.82 -12.53
CA ALA A 66 12.58 -47.58 -12.43
C ALA A 66 12.26 -46.13 -12.00
N VAL A 67 11.94 -45.28 -12.98
CA VAL A 67 11.25 -44.01 -12.75
C VAL A 67 9.77 -44.27 -12.93
N THR A 68 9.03 -44.36 -11.82
CA THR A 68 7.58 -44.24 -11.84
C THR A 68 7.22 -42.85 -12.36
N PRO A 69 6.41 -42.71 -13.42
CA PRO A 69 5.93 -41.40 -13.83
C PRO A 69 4.85 -40.99 -12.82
N ALA A 70 5.27 -40.27 -11.78
CA ALA A 70 4.36 -39.50 -10.95
C ALA A 70 3.70 -38.47 -11.87
N ALA A 71 2.42 -38.68 -12.17
CA ALA A 71 1.58 -37.72 -12.88
C ALA A 71 1.77 -36.35 -12.25
N TYR A 72 2.33 -35.40 -13.01
CA TYR A 72 2.40 -34.00 -12.64
C TYR A 72 0.99 -33.43 -12.70
N ALA A 73 0.19 -33.73 -11.66
CA ALA A 73 -1.02 -33.01 -11.38
C ALA A 73 -0.61 -31.57 -11.07
N GLY A 74 -0.75 -30.69 -12.07
CA GLY A 74 -0.59 -29.26 -11.86
C GLY A 74 -1.43 -28.85 -10.66
N ALA A 75 -0.77 -28.32 -9.64
CA ALA A 75 -1.45 -27.74 -8.50
C ALA A 75 -2.32 -26.58 -9.01
N THR A 76 -3.62 -26.82 -9.15
CA THR A 76 -4.61 -25.75 -9.22
C THR A 76 -4.58 -25.02 -7.88
N PRO A 77 -4.27 -23.72 -7.83
CA PRO A 77 -4.39 -22.97 -6.59
C PRO A 77 -5.87 -22.56 -6.43
N ASP A 78 -6.78 -23.53 -6.30
CA ASP A 78 -8.13 -23.29 -5.81
C ASP A 78 -8.15 -23.34 -4.28
N ARG A 79 -7.10 -22.78 -3.64
CA ARG A 79 -7.17 -22.44 -2.23
C ARG A 79 -7.77 -21.05 -2.16
N PRO A 80 -8.93 -20.84 -1.51
CA PRO A 80 -9.37 -19.49 -1.21
C PRO A 80 -8.24 -18.83 -0.44
N PHE A 81 -7.75 -17.73 -0.99
CA PHE A 81 -6.76 -16.88 -0.35
C PHE A 81 -7.31 -16.53 1.04
N SER A 82 -6.74 -17.13 2.08
CA SER A 82 -7.28 -16.98 3.43
C SER A 82 -6.99 -15.57 3.89
N GLU A 83 -8.01 -14.70 3.84
CA GLU A 83 -8.03 -13.32 4.33
C GLU A 83 -7.34 -13.17 5.70
N ALA A 84 -7.52 -14.17 6.57
CA ALA A 84 -6.96 -14.21 7.92
C ALA A 84 -5.42 -14.35 7.99
N LEU A 85 -4.75 -14.81 6.93
CA LEU A 85 -3.28 -15.00 6.92
C LEU A 85 -2.52 -13.71 6.56
N ILE A 86 -3.17 -12.77 5.87
CA ILE A 86 -2.58 -11.49 5.43
C ILE A 86 -2.57 -10.46 6.56
N ALA A 87 -3.52 -10.56 7.49
CA ALA A 87 -3.82 -9.54 8.49
C ALA A 87 -2.69 -9.22 9.48
N ASN A 88 -1.56 -9.95 9.46
CA ASN A 88 -0.43 -9.65 10.34
C ASN A 88 0.95 -10.04 9.76
N ARG A 89 1.07 -10.25 8.45
CA ARG A 89 2.35 -10.54 7.79
C ARG A 89 2.78 -9.33 6.99
N GLN A 90 4.01 -8.86 7.23
CA GLN A 90 4.60 -7.85 6.36
C GLN A 90 4.74 -8.41 4.95
N VAL A 91 4.03 -7.80 4.02
CA VAL A 91 4.08 -8.15 2.60
C VAL A 91 5.48 -7.82 2.05
N ALA A 92 6.10 -8.79 1.39
CA ALA A 92 7.43 -8.58 0.80
C ALA A 92 7.36 -7.73 -0.48
N ALA A 93 8.42 -6.95 -0.74
CA ALA A 93 8.54 -6.16 -1.96
C ALA A 93 8.53 -7.06 -3.21
N ARG A 94 7.80 -6.63 -4.26
CA ARG A 94 7.66 -7.36 -5.54
C ARG A 94 7.21 -8.83 -5.38
N SER A 95 6.42 -9.13 -4.35
CA SER A 95 5.87 -10.46 -4.12
C SER A 95 4.55 -10.66 -4.88
N PRO A 96 4.18 -11.92 -5.20
CA PRO A 96 2.86 -12.23 -5.77
C PRO A 96 1.69 -11.79 -4.86
N GLU A 97 1.92 -11.80 -3.54
CA GLU A 97 0.96 -11.30 -2.54
C GLU A 97 0.72 -9.79 -2.71
N LEU A 98 1.79 -9.01 -2.89
CA LEU A 98 1.67 -7.58 -3.18
C LEU A 98 0.93 -7.32 -4.49
N ASP A 99 1.21 -8.12 -5.52
CA ASP A 99 0.53 -8.02 -6.81
C ASP A 99 -0.98 -8.28 -6.69
N ALA A 100 -1.37 -9.29 -5.90
CA ALA A 100 -2.77 -9.59 -5.62
C ALA A 100 -3.45 -8.44 -4.86
N LEU A 101 -2.79 -7.85 -3.87
CA LEU A 101 -3.30 -6.68 -3.15
C LEU A 101 -3.50 -5.48 -4.09
N ILE A 102 -2.53 -5.19 -4.96
CA ILE A 102 -2.66 -4.10 -5.95
C ILE A 102 -3.88 -4.32 -6.84
N ALA A 103 -4.07 -5.53 -7.39
CA ALA A 103 -5.22 -5.85 -8.22
C ALA A 103 -6.55 -5.75 -7.46
N ARG A 104 -6.59 -6.23 -6.21
CA ARG A 104 -7.75 -6.14 -5.32
C ARG A 104 -8.19 -4.70 -5.11
N TYR A 105 -7.27 -3.82 -4.69
CA TYR A 105 -7.59 -2.43 -4.38
C TYR A 105 -7.85 -1.57 -5.62
N ALA A 106 -7.16 -1.85 -6.73
CA ALA A 106 -7.48 -1.24 -8.02
C ALA A 106 -8.93 -1.52 -8.42
N SER A 107 -9.35 -2.78 -8.31
CA SER A 107 -10.73 -3.21 -8.60
C SER A 107 -11.73 -2.59 -7.63
N HIS A 108 -11.43 -2.63 -6.32
CA HIS A 108 -12.30 -2.11 -5.27
C HIS A 108 -12.62 -0.62 -5.45
N TYR A 109 -11.61 0.20 -5.80
CA TYR A 109 -11.78 1.63 -6.00
C TYR A 109 -12.03 2.02 -7.47
N GLN A 110 -12.19 1.06 -8.37
CA GLN A 110 -12.47 1.29 -9.80
C GLN A 110 -11.43 2.21 -10.44
N VAL A 111 -10.15 1.92 -10.17
CA VAL A 111 -8.99 2.56 -10.79
C VAL A 111 -8.31 1.53 -11.68
N PRO A 112 -7.89 1.85 -12.91
CA PRO A 112 -7.15 0.91 -13.74
C PRO A 112 -5.91 0.37 -13.02
N GLU A 113 -5.76 -0.95 -12.96
CA GLU A 113 -4.63 -1.60 -12.26
C GLU A 113 -3.28 -1.12 -12.81
N THR A 114 -3.20 -0.89 -14.12
CA THR A 114 -2.02 -0.32 -14.80
C THR A 114 -1.61 1.04 -14.23
N LEU A 115 -2.58 1.89 -13.87
CA LEU A 115 -2.32 3.18 -13.23
C LEU A 115 -1.81 2.99 -11.80
N VAL A 116 -2.42 2.11 -11.02
CA VAL A 116 -1.99 1.83 -9.64
C VAL A 116 -0.56 1.29 -9.62
N ARG A 117 -0.25 0.28 -10.44
CA ARG A 117 1.10 -0.28 -10.58
C ARG A 117 2.13 0.77 -10.98
N ARG A 118 1.76 1.68 -11.89
CA ARG A 118 2.63 2.77 -12.32
C ARG A 118 2.96 3.72 -11.17
N VAL A 119 1.98 4.10 -10.35
CA VAL A 119 2.20 4.93 -9.17
C VAL A 119 3.06 4.19 -8.15
N VAL A 120 2.71 2.95 -7.78
CA VAL A 120 3.50 2.13 -6.84
C VAL A 120 4.97 2.02 -7.26
N LYS A 121 5.23 1.77 -8.55
CA LYS A 121 6.60 1.71 -9.09
C LYS A 121 7.33 3.05 -8.93
N ARG A 122 6.67 4.17 -9.27
CA ARG A 122 7.25 5.52 -9.17
C ARG A 122 7.55 5.93 -7.75
N GLU A 123 6.64 5.64 -6.82
CA GLU A 123 6.73 6.14 -5.44
C GLU A 123 7.72 5.35 -4.57
N SER A 124 7.73 4.02 -4.69
CA SER A 124 8.52 3.16 -3.79
C SER A 124 9.29 2.05 -4.48
N THR A 125 9.13 1.88 -5.80
CA THR A 125 9.65 0.70 -6.51
C THR A 125 9.16 -0.61 -5.88
N PHE A 126 7.89 -0.64 -5.45
CA PHE A 126 7.21 -1.77 -4.80
C PHE A 126 7.72 -2.11 -3.38
N ASN A 127 8.27 -1.14 -2.65
CA ASN A 127 8.70 -1.33 -1.27
C ASN A 127 7.62 -0.85 -0.27
N PRO A 128 6.93 -1.76 0.46
CA PRO A 128 5.90 -1.38 1.44
C PRO A 128 6.43 -0.58 2.63
N ALA A 129 7.70 -0.80 3.03
CA ALA A 129 8.32 -0.12 4.15
C ALA A 129 9.03 1.19 3.77
N ALA A 130 8.83 1.69 2.55
CA ALA A 130 9.47 2.92 2.07
C ALA A 130 9.09 4.15 2.92
N ARG A 131 10.06 5.02 3.21
CA ARG A 131 9.84 6.25 3.96
C ARG A 131 10.66 7.39 3.37
N ASN A 132 10.01 8.53 3.13
CA ASN A 132 10.66 9.75 2.67
C ASN A 132 10.02 10.97 3.33
N GLY A 133 10.66 11.53 4.35
CA GLY A 133 10.14 12.69 5.09
C GLY A 133 8.70 12.46 5.61
N PRO A 134 7.71 13.27 5.18
CA PRO A 134 6.31 13.13 5.60
C PRO A 134 5.53 12.01 4.88
N TYR A 135 6.14 11.35 3.88
CA TYR A 135 5.51 10.34 3.04
C TYR A 135 5.79 8.92 3.53
N TRP A 136 4.75 8.08 3.52
CA TRP A 136 4.78 6.75 4.11
C TRP A 136 4.36 5.66 3.12
N GLY A 137 5.13 4.56 3.15
CA GLY A 137 4.81 3.26 2.58
C GLY A 137 4.77 3.19 1.07
N LEU A 138 4.06 2.18 0.57
CA LEU A 138 4.08 1.71 -0.81
C LEU A 138 3.79 2.80 -1.86
N MET A 139 2.79 3.64 -1.62
CA MET A 139 2.38 4.72 -2.52
C MET A 139 2.73 6.11 -1.99
N GLN A 140 3.63 6.19 -1.00
CA GLN A 140 4.13 7.44 -0.44
C GLN A 140 3.01 8.43 -0.06
N ILE A 141 1.95 7.95 0.59
CA ILE A 141 0.85 8.80 1.06
C ILE A 141 1.29 9.55 2.33
N ARG A 142 0.82 10.80 2.49
CA ARG A 142 1.01 11.55 3.74
C ARG A 142 0.00 11.12 4.80
N HIS A 143 0.40 11.14 6.07
CA HIS A 143 -0.48 10.77 7.18
C HIS A 143 -1.73 11.65 7.26
N ASP A 144 -1.60 12.97 7.13
CA ASP A 144 -2.72 13.92 7.15
C ASP A 144 -3.73 13.67 6.01
N THR A 145 -3.24 13.29 4.84
CA THR A 145 -4.07 12.92 3.70
C THR A 145 -4.84 11.64 4.01
N ALA A 146 -4.19 10.60 4.53
CA ALA A 146 -4.87 9.38 4.95
C ALA A 146 -5.94 9.66 6.03
N ARG A 147 -5.64 10.54 7.00
CA ARG A 147 -6.61 10.96 8.03
C ARG A 147 -7.83 11.65 7.44
N SER A 148 -7.64 12.53 6.44
CA SER A 148 -8.77 13.17 5.75
C SER A 148 -9.74 12.17 5.10
N MET A 149 -9.26 10.95 4.81
CA MET A 149 -10.01 9.87 4.20
C MET A 149 -10.48 8.79 5.18
N GLY A 150 -10.33 9.01 6.50
CA GLY A 150 -10.82 8.14 7.57
C GLY A 150 -9.77 7.18 8.15
N PHE A 151 -8.47 7.46 8.01
CA PHE A 151 -7.44 6.75 8.76
C PHE A 151 -7.29 7.35 10.16
N ASP A 152 -7.48 6.53 11.19
CA ASP A 152 -7.34 6.96 12.59
C ASP A 152 -6.10 6.36 13.29
N GLY A 153 -5.31 5.56 12.56
CA GLY A 153 -4.11 4.94 13.09
C GLY A 153 -2.89 5.87 13.18
N PRO A 154 -1.82 5.40 13.84
CA PRO A 154 -0.54 6.11 13.87
C PRO A 154 0.13 6.10 12.48
N ALA A 155 1.02 7.07 12.23
CA ALA A 155 1.64 7.24 10.92
C ALA A 155 2.44 6.00 10.44
N ASN A 156 3.07 5.26 11.37
CA ASN A 156 3.79 4.03 11.05
C ASN A 156 2.85 2.89 10.57
N GLY A 157 1.56 2.95 10.88
CA GLY A 157 0.58 2.01 10.34
C GLY A 157 0.47 2.09 8.81
N LEU A 158 0.87 3.21 8.19
CA LEU A 158 0.92 3.34 6.74
C LEU A 158 2.12 2.61 6.10
N LEU A 159 3.00 1.99 6.88
CA LEU A 159 4.05 1.08 6.38
C LEU A 159 3.53 -0.35 6.12
N ASP A 160 2.32 -0.65 6.61
CA ASP A 160 1.61 -1.86 6.20
C ASP A 160 1.08 -1.69 4.77
N ALA A 161 1.32 -2.70 3.91
CA ALA A 161 1.02 -2.61 2.49
C ALA A 161 -0.48 -2.48 2.22
N GLU A 162 -1.30 -3.27 2.92
CA GLU A 162 -2.74 -3.31 2.74
C GLU A 162 -3.41 -2.03 3.25
N THR A 163 -3.00 -1.56 4.43
CA THR A 163 -3.41 -0.27 4.98
C THR A 163 -3.02 0.87 4.04
N ASN A 164 -1.79 0.87 3.52
CA ASN A 164 -1.34 1.89 2.58
C ASN A 164 -2.20 1.90 1.30
N LEU A 165 -2.41 0.74 0.67
CA LEU A 165 -3.22 0.61 -0.54
C LEU A 165 -4.67 1.03 -0.33
N THR A 166 -5.25 0.73 0.83
CA THR A 166 -6.61 1.16 1.21
C THR A 166 -6.77 2.68 1.07
N TYR A 167 -5.88 3.46 1.67
CA TYR A 167 -6.02 4.92 1.65
C TYR A 167 -5.41 5.57 0.41
N ALA A 168 -4.29 5.06 -0.09
CA ALA A 168 -3.59 5.64 -1.23
C ALA A 168 -4.31 5.39 -2.56
N VAL A 169 -4.89 4.20 -2.77
CA VAL A 169 -5.69 3.95 -3.99
C VAL A 169 -7.01 4.72 -3.93
N LYS A 170 -7.62 4.88 -2.73
CA LYS A 170 -8.76 5.78 -2.53
C LYS A 170 -8.44 7.23 -2.91
N TYR A 171 -7.27 7.73 -2.52
CA TYR A 171 -6.81 9.07 -2.94
C TYR A 171 -6.54 9.15 -4.44
N LEU A 172 -5.90 8.12 -5.01
CA LEU A 172 -5.63 8.03 -6.44
C LEU A 172 -6.92 8.00 -7.27
N ARG A 173 -7.98 7.36 -6.76
CA ARG A 173 -9.31 7.40 -7.39
C ARG A 173 -9.82 8.82 -7.52
N GLY A 174 -9.69 9.64 -6.46
CA GLY A 174 -10.08 11.03 -6.53
C GLY A 174 -9.26 11.84 -7.54
N ALA A 175 -7.96 11.59 -7.64
CA ALA A 175 -7.10 12.19 -8.66
C ALA A 175 -7.51 11.75 -10.08
N TYR A 176 -7.85 10.47 -10.26
CA TYR A 176 -8.29 9.89 -11.53
C TYR A 176 -9.63 10.47 -12.01
N LEU A 177 -10.59 10.63 -11.10
CA LEU A 177 -11.86 11.31 -11.38
C LEU A 177 -11.63 12.77 -11.77
N THR A 178 -10.80 13.47 -11.00
CA THR A 178 -10.47 14.87 -11.26
C THR A 178 -9.72 15.04 -12.59
N ALA A 179 -8.95 14.03 -13.01
CA ALA A 179 -8.29 13.97 -14.30
C ALA A 179 -9.23 13.67 -15.48
N GLY A 180 -10.50 13.33 -15.24
CA GLY A 180 -11.40 12.87 -16.28
C GLY A 180 -10.95 11.53 -16.91
N GLY A 181 -10.35 10.65 -16.11
CA GLY A 181 -9.85 9.37 -16.58
C GLY A 181 -8.47 9.40 -17.25
N ASN A 182 -7.82 10.57 -17.38
CA ASN A 182 -6.49 10.66 -17.95
C ASN A 182 -5.42 10.19 -16.95
N HIS A 183 -4.68 9.13 -17.30
CA HIS A 183 -3.69 8.52 -16.41
C HIS A 183 -2.56 9.48 -16.02
N ASP A 184 -2.01 10.24 -16.98
CA ASP A 184 -0.85 11.11 -16.74
C ASP A 184 -1.22 12.33 -15.91
N GLN A 185 -2.40 12.89 -16.16
CA GLN A 185 -2.96 13.93 -15.31
C GLN A 185 -3.26 13.39 -13.91
N ALA A 186 -3.77 12.18 -13.78
CA ALA A 186 -4.04 11.56 -12.47
C ALA A 186 -2.75 11.43 -11.65
N VAL A 187 -1.63 11.00 -12.24
CA VAL A 187 -0.33 10.93 -11.55
C VAL A 187 0.14 12.31 -11.10
N ARG A 188 0.02 13.34 -11.96
CA ARG A 188 0.37 14.72 -11.59
C ARG A 188 -0.48 15.24 -10.45
N LEU A 189 -1.79 15.00 -10.51
CA LEU A 189 -2.77 15.41 -9.51
C LEU A 189 -2.56 14.69 -8.17
N TYR A 190 -2.21 13.41 -8.20
CA TYR A 190 -1.86 12.63 -7.01
C TYR A 190 -0.63 13.23 -6.31
N ALA A 191 0.43 13.52 -7.07
CA ALA A 191 1.68 14.03 -6.50
C ALA A 191 1.56 15.47 -5.96
N ARG A 192 0.87 16.36 -6.67
CA ARG A 192 0.77 17.78 -6.28
C ARG A 192 -0.40 18.08 -5.33
N GLY A 193 -1.38 17.17 -5.26
CA GLY A 193 -2.69 17.39 -4.65
C GLY A 193 -3.71 18.02 -5.62
N TYR A 194 -4.97 17.63 -5.47
CA TYR A 194 -6.03 17.98 -6.43
C TYR A 194 -7.26 18.67 -5.81
N TYR A 195 -7.18 19.11 -4.56
CA TYR A 195 -8.32 19.73 -3.86
C TYR A 195 -8.94 20.89 -4.65
N TYR A 196 -8.14 21.83 -5.15
CA TYR A 196 -8.64 22.97 -5.91
C TYR A 196 -9.20 22.58 -7.27
N ASP A 197 -8.61 21.58 -7.94
CA ASP A 197 -9.12 21.05 -9.20
C ASP A 197 -10.47 20.36 -9.01
N ALA A 198 -10.59 19.51 -8.00
CA ALA A 198 -11.84 18.85 -7.63
C ALA A 198 -12.90 19.88 -7.20
N LYS A 199 -12.52 20.90 -6.41
CA LYS A 199 -13.42 21.99 -6.00
C LYS A 199 -14.00 22.73 -7.19
N ARG A 200 -13.17 23.12 -8.16
CA ARG A 200 -13.64 23.81 -9.38
C ARG A 200 -14.59 22.95 -10.21
N LYS A 201 -14.42 21.64 -10.18
CA LYS A 201 -15.27 20.68 -10.89
C LYS A 201 -16.49 20.19 -10.09
N GLY A 202 -16.66 20.64 -8.84
CA GLY A 202 -17.73 20.16 -7.97
C GLY A 202 -17.54 18.72 -7.45
N LEU A 203 -16.36 18.13 -7.59
CA LEU A 203 -16.08 16.72 -7.31
C LEU A 203 -15.62 16.44 -5.86
N LEU A 204 -15.75 17.38 -4.93
CA LEU A 204 -15.22 17.18 -3.57
C LEU A 204 -15.87 16.01 -2.83
N GLU A 205 -17.17 15.78 -3.06
CA GLU A 205 -17.89 14.64 -2.45
C GLU A 205 -17.45 13.32 -3.08
N GLU A 206 -17.42 13.24 -4.42
CA GLU A 206 -17.04 12.02 -5.15
C GLU A 206 -15.59 11.60 -4.91
N THR A 207 -14.69 12.58 -4.77
CA THR A 207 -13.26 12.32 -4.53
C THR A 207 -12.95 12.02 -3.06
N GLY A 208 -13.95 12.05 -2.17
CA GLY A 208 -13.78 11.80 -0.74
C GLY A 208 -12.98 12.87 0.02
N LEU A 209 -12.74 14.04 -0.60
CA LEU A 209 -12.05 15.16 0.03
C LEU A 209 -12.98 16.06 0.85
N ARG A 210 -14.30 15.97 0.62
CA ARG A 210 -15.28 16.57 1.51
C ARG A 210 -15.46 15.62 2.70
N GLY A 211 -15.14 16.09 3.90
CA GLY A 211 -15.47 15.38 5.13
C GLY A 211 -16.97 15.07 5.22
N PRO A 212 -17.39 14.16 6.11
CA PRO A 212 -18.80 13.82 6.26
C PRO A 212 -19.60 15.12 6.42
N ARG A 213 -20.66 15.30 5.63
CA ARG A 213 -21.60 16.38 5.90
C ARG A 213 -22.07 16.15 7.32
N ARG A 214 -21.63 16.98 8.26
CA ARG A 214 -22.43 17.22 9.46
C ARG A 214 -23.75 17.71 8.89
N ALA A 215 -24.77 16.86 8.93
CA ALA A 215 -26.11 17.27 8.57
C ALA A 215 -26.32 18.60 9.29
N HIS A 216 -26.61 19.64 8.54
CA HIS A 216 -27.06 20.89 9.13
C HIS A 216 -28.40 20.57 9.77
N LEU A 217 -28.36 20.08 11.00
CA LEU A 217 -29.52 20.07 11.88
C LEU A 217 -29.87 21.56 12.01
N PRO A 218 -31.04 22.00 11.51
CA PRO A 218 -31.42 23.39 11.64
C PRO A 218 -31.35 23.75 13.12
N ALA A 219 -30.72 24.88 13.43
CA ALA A 219 -30.60 25.39 14.79
C ALA A 219 -32.01 25.68 15.32
N GLY A 220 -32.64 24.68 15.95
CA GLY A 220 -34.00 24.83 16.49
C GLY A 220 -34.92 23.61 16.42
N SER A 221 -34.44 22.37 16.29
CA SER A 221 -35.33 21.19 16.38
C SER A 221 -34.88 20.19 17.45
N LEU A 222 -35.55 20.33 18.60
CA LEU A 222 -35.71 19.42 19.74
C LEU A 222 -34.46 18.87 20.43
N ALA A 223 -34.26 19.40 21.63
CA ALA A 223 -34.00 18.58 22.81
C ALA A 223 -34.99 17.39 22.84
N ALA A 224 -34.61 16.28 22.25
CA ALA A 224 -35.18 14.97 22.54
C ALA A 224 -34.36 14.39 23.69
N GLN A 225 -34.96 14.51 24.87
CA GLN A 225 -34.60 13.86 26.13
C GLN A 225 -33.98 12.48 25.88
N VAL A 226 -32.69 12.32 26.20
CA VAL A 226 -32.12 10.99 26.45
C VAL A 226 -32.76 10.52 27.76
N PRO A 227 -33.59 9.45 27.77
CA PRO A 227 -34.01 8.88 29.03
C PRO A 227 -32.76 8.29 29.70
N ALA A 228 -32.56 8.65 30.97
CA ALA A 228 -31.50 8.10 31.80
C ALA A 228 -31.49 6.55 31.71
N PRO A 229 -30.32 5.89 31.76
CA PRO A 229 -30.25 4.44 31.75
C PRO A 229 -31.02 3.90 32.97
N ALA A 230 -31.92 2.96 32.72
CA ALA A 230 -32.71 2.29 33.75
C ALA A 230 -31.79 1.64 34.81
N PRO A 231 -32.12 1.70 36.11
CA PRO A 231 -31.34 1.05 37.14
C PRO A 231 -31.42 -0.49 37.00
N LEU A 232 -30.27 -1.15 37.16
CA LEU A 232 -30.14 -2.61 37.16
C LEU A 232 -31.02 -3.24 38.26
N PRO A 233 -31.61 -4.43 38.02
CA PRO A 233 -32.44 -5.10 39.01
C PRO A 233 -31.60 -5.57 40.21
N GLN A 234 -32.04 -5.21 41.43
CA GLN A 234 -31.44 -5.69 42.67
C GLN A 234 -31.76 -7.18 42.86
N ALA A 235 -30.74 -7.95 43.24
CA ALA A 235 -30.86 -9.36 43.58
C ALA A 235 -31.76 -9.54 44.83
N ALA A 236 -32.73 -10.45 44.72
CA ALA A 236 -33.61 -10.82 45.82
C ALA A 236 -32.84 -11.51 46.98
N PRO A 237 -33.27 -11.34 48.24
CA PRO A 237 -32.70 -12.05 49.37
C PRO A 237 -33.21 -13.49 49.43
N THR A 238 -32.29 -14.45 49.40
CA THR A 238 -32.59 -15.86 49.69
C THR A 238 -32.81 -16.03 51.20
N PRO A 239 -33.92 -16.63 51.66
CA PRO A 239 -34.17 -16.82 53.08
C PRO A 239 -33.30 -17.93 53.67
N ALA A 240 -32.80 -17.68 54.88
CA ALA A 240 -32.18 -18.67 55.75
C ALA A 240 -33.26 -19.58 56.38
N ALA A 241 -33.03 -20.90 56.33
CA ALA A 241 -33.63 -21.92 57.19
C ALA A 241 -32.63 -23.09 57.16
N GLU A 242 -31.83 -23.33 58.19
CA GLU A 242 -32.10 -23.84 59.55
C GLU A 242 -31.47 -25.23 59.71
N ARG A 243 -30.87 -25.42 60.88
CA ARG A 243 -29.89 -26.43 61.25
C ARG A 243 -30.57 -27.76 61.58
N PHE A 244 -29.96 -28.89 61.22
CA PHE A 244 -30.07 -30.11 62.01
C PHE A 244 -28.81 -30.98 61.89
N GLY A 245 -28.21 -31.29 63.05
CA GLY A 245 -27.55 -32.58 63.33
C GLY A 245 -26.13 -32.82 62.81
N ALA A 246 -25.16 -32.65 63.71
CA ALA A 246 -23.78 -33.16 63.63
C ALA A 246 -23.71 -34.70 63.87
N PRO A 247 -22.54 -35.32 64.17
CA PRO A 247 -21.28 -35.43 63.41
C PRO A 247 -20.72 -36.88 63.42
N VAL A 248 -19.91 -37.33 62.45
CA VAL A 248 -18.83 -38.31 62.77
C VAL A 248 -17.70 -38.39 61.73
N ALA A 249 -16.49 -38.47 62.30
CA ALA A 249 -15.32 -39.27 61.91
C ALA A 249 -14.32 -38.75 60.86
N ALA A 250 -13.11 -38.61 61.36
CA ALA A 250 -11.85 -38.30 60.71
C ALA A 250 -11.15 -39.55 60.11
N ALA A 251 -10.35 -39.33 59.06
CA ALA A 251 -9.14 -40.10 58.69
C ALA A 251 -8.41 -39.28 57.59
N SER A 252 -7.29 -38.60 57.84
CA SER A 252 -5.90 -39.06 57.98
C SER A 252 -5.19 -39.45 56.65
N LEU A 253 -4.45 -38.48 56.06
CA LEU A 253 -3.12 -38.49 55.39
C LEU A 253 -2.75 -39.53 54.29
N PRO A 254 -1.61 -39.42 53.54
CA PRO A 254 -0.66 -38.30 53.31
C PRO A 254 -0.38 -38.00 51.81
N GLY A 255 0.43 -36.97 51.54
CA GLY A 255 0.80 -36.49 50.21
C GLY A 255 2.02 -37.14 49.55
N VAL A 256 2.40 -36.60 48.37
CA VAL A 256 3.72 -36.80 47.76
C VAL A 256 4.10 -35.55 46.95
N SER A 257 5.21 -34.93 47.34
CA SER A 257 5.94 -33.91 46.60
C SER A 257 6.81 -34.59 45.53
N GLY A 258 6.98 -33.94 44.37
CA GLY A 258 7.85 -34.40 43.30
C GLY A 258 8.43 -33.23 42.52
N GLU A 259 9.43 -32.60 43.12
CA GLU A 259 10.33 -31.61 42.51
C GLU A 259 11.36 -32.34 41.62
N ALA A 260 11.60 -31.86 40.40
CA ALA A 260 12.71 -32.31 39.58
C ALA A 260 13.33 -31.11 38.86
N ALA A 261 14.35 -30.54 39.50
CA ALA A 261 15.32 -29.64 38.92
C ALA A 261 16.60 -30.43 38.56
N VAL A 262 17.02 -30.37 37.30
CA VAL A 262 18.37 -30.68 36.80
C VAL A 262 18.56 -29.77 35.59
N GLY A 263 19.47 -28.81 35.50
CA GLY A 263 20.85 -28.75 36.00
C GLY A 263 21.81 -29.07 34.86
N PHE A 264 22.03 -28.14 33.92
CA PHE A 264 23.08 -28.29 32.90
C PHE A 264 24.07 -27.12 32.94
N ALA A 265 25.33 -27.51 33.04
CA ALA A 265 26.48 -26.73 33.44
C ALA A 265 27.00 -25.78 32.34
N ALA A 266 27.45 -24.60 32.76
CA ALA A 266 28.28 -23.71 31.98
C ALA A 266 29.76 -24.08 32.17
N ALA A 267 30.45 -24.40 31.07
CA ALA A 267 31.89 -24.54 31.02
C ALA A 267 32.52 -23.18 30.63
N GLN A 268 33.43 -22.70 31.47
CA GLN A 268 34.45 -21.74 31.07
C GLN A 268 35.54 -22.47 30.30
N GLU A 269 36.01 -21.87 29.21
CA GLU A 269 37.30 -22.22 28.61
C GLU A 269 38.06 -20.93 28.32
N GLU A 270 39.16 -20.76 29.07
CA GLU A 270 40.22 -19.79 28.85
C GLU A 270 41.00 -20.16 27.59
N SER A 271 41.27 -19.19 26.72
CA SER A 271 42.39 -19.29 25.79
C SER A 271 42.91 -17.93 25.37
N ARG A 272 44.18 -17.72 25.76
CA ARG A 272 45.25 -16.97 25.07
C ARG A 272 45.35 -15.45 25.22
#